data_AF-A0A924ZU93-F1
#
_entry.id   AF-A0A924ZU93-F1
#
_cell.length_a   1.000
_cell.length_b   1.000
_cell.length_c   1.000
_cell.angle_alpha   90.00
_cell.angle_beta   90.00
_cell.angle_gamma   90.00
#
_symmetry.space_group_name_H-M   'P 1'
#
loop_
_entity.id
_entity.type
_entity.pdbx_description
1 polymer ?
#
loop_
_entity_poly.entity_id
_entity_poly.type
_entity_poly.pdbx_seq_one_letter_code
_entity_poly.pdbx_strand_id
1 'polypeptide(L)'
;LDQNREIREATCSNNDLSSIWNNYHFSIDTCVAKILQKYPQVLFIDLHGHGHSKQRLELGYLINANELRSPATILSSSASYYNMLQLNPMVNSTQFLTTNNAFGTLMTNRNFPCVPSAQDNAPAIGDPYFDGGFNTQKYTSASYPKVYGWQIECNMIGVRDNQNSRINFAKAFLESILEFYSKNTNMLPTTFGK
;
A
#
# COMPACT_ATOMS: atom_id res chain seq x y z
N LEU A 1 -16.80 -13.83 -7.08
CA LEU A 1 -15.92 -14.01 -5.91
C LEU A 1 -14.92 -12.88 -5.92
N ASP A 2 -15.03 -11.97 -4.95
CA ASP A 2 -14.08 -10.88 -4.77
C ASP A 2 -13.19 -11.19 -3.57
N GLN A 3 -11.89 -11.39 -3.80
CA GLN A 3 -10.94 -11.72 -2.75
C GLN A 3 -10.54 -10.51 -1.89
N ASN A 4 -10.98 -9.31 -2.26
CA ASN A 4 -10.77 -8.08 -1.51
C ASN A 4 -12.06 -7.67 -0.76
N ARG A 5 -12.81 -8.65 -0.24
CA ARG A 5 -14.00 -8.51 0.60
C ARG A 5 -14.07 -9.57 1.70
N GLU A 6 -14.81 -9.26 2.75
CA GLU A 6 -15.16 -10.23 3.81
C GLU A 6 -15.92 -11.42 3.19
N ILE A 7 -15.73 -12.64 3.72
CA ILE A 7 -16.16 -13.88 3.07
C ILE A 7 -17.64 -13.88 2.66
N ARG A 8 -18.54 -13.32 3.47
CA ARG A 8 -19.99 -13.29 3.14
C ARG A 8 -20.28 -12.39 1.96
N GLU A 9 -19.65 -11.23 1.89
CA GLU A 9 -19.78 -10.30 0.76
C GLU A 9 -19.07 -10.88 -0.48
N ALA A 10 -17.83 -11.33 -0.31
CA ALA A 10 -16.99 -11.92 -1.35
C ALA A 10 -17.70 -13.05 -2.11
N THR A 11 -18.41 -13.90 -1.38
CA THR A 11 -19.11 -15.08 -1.91
C THR A 11 -20.56 -14.80 -2.26
N CYS A 12 -21.09 -13.59 -2.00
CA CYS A 12 -22.53 -13.31 -2.03
C CYS A 12 -23.34 -14.33 -1.21
N SER A 13 -22.80 -14.75 -0.07
CA SER A 13 -23.32 -15.82 0.80
C SER A 13 -23.44 -17.21 0.16
N ASN A 14 -22.77 -17.46 -0.97
CA ASN A 14 -22.69 -18.78 -1.57
C ASN A 14 -21.56 -19.61 -0.91
N ASN A 15 -21.94 -20.59 -0.09
CA ASN A 15 -21.01 -21.44 0.66
C ASN A 15 -20.06 -22.26 -0.23
N ASP A 16 -20.43 -22.58 -1.48
CA ASP A 16 -19.58 -23.36 -2.39
C ASP A 16 -18.30 -22.60 -2.78
N LEU A 17 -18.32 -21.27 -2.67
CA LEU A 17 -17.18 -20.39 -2.99
C LEU A 17 -16.25 -20.14 -1.80
N SER A 18 -16.65 -20.52 -0.58
CA SER A 18 -15.88 -20.26 0.64
C SER A 18 -14.51 -20.93 0.62
N SER A 19 -14.39 -22.11 0.02
CA SER A 19 -13.11 -22.82 -0.11
C SER A 19 -12.10 -22.05 -0.97
N ILE A 20 -12.56 -21.43 -2.05
CA ILE A 20 -11.73 -20.63 -2.97
C ILE A 20 -11.27 -19.33 -2.28
N TRP A 21 -12.16 -18.71 -1.50
CA TRP A 21 -11.80 -17.55 -0.66
C TRP A 21 -10.75 -17.92 0.39
N ASN A 22 -11.00 -19.01 1.13
CA ASN A 22 -10.08 -19.49 2.17
C ASN A 22 -8.71 -19.84 1.60
N ASN A 23 -8.65 -20.49 0.43
CA ASN A 23 -7.38 -20.85 -0.21
C ASN A 23 -6.54 -19.61 -0.57
N TYR A 24 -7.17 -18.54 -1.05
CA TYR A 24 -6.48 -17.27 -1.33
C TYR A 24 -5.87 -16.69 -0.05
N HIS A 25 -6.68 -16.53 1.00
CA HIS A 25 -6.19 -15.93 2.24
C HIS A 25 -5.19 -16.80 3.00
N PHE A 26 -5.36 -18.11 2.99
CA PHE A 26 -4.40 -19.07 3.57
C PHE A 26 -3.04 -19.02 2.87
N SER A 27 -3.02 -18.77 1.56
CA SER A 27 -1.78 -18.60 0.80
C SER A 27 -1.01 -17.36 1.28
N ILE A 28 -1.70 -16.25 1.53
CA ILE A 28 -1.10 -15.02 2.07
C ILE A 28 -0.57 -15.27 3.50
N ASP A 29 -1.36 -15.92 4.36
CA ASP A 29 -0.93 -16.27 5.73
C ASP A 29 0.34 -17.14 5.70
N THR A 30 0.41 -18.10 4.78
CA THR A 30 1.59 -18.95 4.57
C THR A 30 2.81 -18.12 4.13
N CYS A 31 2.64 -17.16 3.23
CA CYS A 31 3.72 -16.27 2.80
C CYS A 31 4.22 -15.39 3.95
N VAL A 32 3.31 -14.78 4.72
CA VAL A 32 3.63 -13.97 5.90
C VAL A 32 4.43 -14.80 6.91
N ALA A 33 3.96 -16.01 7.24
CA ALA A 33 4.65 -16.89 8.17
C ALA A 33 6.07 -17.25 7.70
N LYS A 34 6.27 -17.54 6.40
CA LYS A 34 7.60 -17.84 5.83
C LYS A 34 8.55 -16.64 5.88
N ILE A 35 8.06 -15.43 5.60
CA ILE A 35 8.89 -14.21 5.66
C ILE A 35 9.32 -13.96 7.12
N LEU A 36 8.39 -14.09 8.07
CA LEU A 36 8.65 -13.84 9.50
C LEU A 36 9.57 -14.87 10.17
N GLN A 37 9.85 -16.01 9.52
CA GLN A 37 10.92 -16.92 9.96
C GLN A 37 12.33 -16.36 9.71
N LYS A 38 12.48 -15.42 8.77
CA LYS A 38 13.78 -14.90 8.32
C LYS A 38 13.96 -13.39 8.57
N TYR A 39 12.86 -12.65 8.56
CA TYR A 39 12.86 -11.19 8.64
C TYR A 39 11.95 -10.71 9.76
N PRO A 40 12.24 -9.56 10.39
CA PRO A 40 11.49 -9.08 11.55
C PRO A 40 10.08 -8.60 11.21
N GLN A 41 9.83 -8.26 9.94
CA GLN A 41 8.57 -7.68 9.47
C GLN A 41 8.25 -8.10 8.02
N VAL A 42 7.02 -7.80 7.59
CA VAL A 42 6.54 -8.01 6.22
C VAL A 42 5.98 -6.70 5.67
N LEU A 43 6.37 -6.38 4.43
CA LEU A 43 5.68 -5.39 3.61
C LEU A 43 4.59 -6.07 2.79
N PHE A 44 3.34 -5.64 2.96
CA PHE A 44 2.20 -6.11 2.20
C PHE A 44 1.72 -5.02 1.22
N ILE A 45 1.87 -5.27 -0.08
CA ILE A 45 1.39 -4.35 -1.12
C ILE A 45 0.18 -4.98 -1.80
N ASP A 46 -0.97 -4.33 -1.67
CA ASP A 46 -2.19 -4.71 -2.38
C ASP A 46 -2.24 -3.94 -3.71
N LEU A 47 -1.87 -4.61 -4.81
CA LEU A 47 -1.66 -3.95 -6.10
C LEU A 47 -2.90 -4.09 -7.00
N HIS A 48 -3.51 -2.96 -7.36
CA HIS A 48 -4.74 -2.88 -8.13
C HIS A 48 -4.59 -1.95 -9.33
N GLY A 49 -5.67 -1.75 -10.07
CA GLY A 49 -5.73 -0.75 -11.12
C GLY A 49 -7.09 -0.09 -11.18
N HIS A 50 -7.09 1.24 -11.32
CA HIS A 50 -8.31 2.03 -11.45
C HIS A 50 -8.51 2.54 -12.89
N GLY A 51 -9.76 2.92 -13.17
CA GLY A 51 -10.20 3.48 -14.45
C GLY A 51 -10.50 4.98 -14.41
N HIS A 52 -10.02 5.71 -13.39
CA HIS A 52 -10.29 7.14 -13.26
C HIS A 52 -9.65 7.95 -14.39
N SER A 53 -10.26 9.08 -14.74
CA SER A 53 -9.75 9.98 -15.77
C SER A 53 -8.38 10.55 -15.40
N LYS A 54 -8.20 10.94 -14.13
CA LYS A 54 -6.93 11.46 -13.61
C LYS A 54 -5.89 10.35 -13.52
N GLN A 55 -4.80 10.48 -14.30
CA GLN A 55 -3.73 9.49 -14.36
C GLN A 55 -2.66 9.76 -13.30
N ARG A 56 -2.78 9.07 -12.16
CA ARG A 56 -1.81 9.03 -11.06
C ARG A 56 -2.01 7.74 -10.27
N LEU A 57 -1.00 7.28 -9.56
CA LEU A 57 -1.16 6.22 -8.57
C LEU A 57 -1.94 6.76 -7.37
N GLU A 58 -2.88 5.97 -6.85
CA GLU A 58 -3.58 6.28 -5.59
C GLU A 58 -3.08 5.31 -4.52
N LEU A 59 -2.49 5.84 -3.45
CA LEU A 59 -1.86 5.06 -2.39
C LEU A 59 -2.79 4.96 -1.19
N GLY A 60 -3.52 3.85 -1.11
CA GLY A 60 -4.49 3.60 -0.05
C GLY A 60 -3.84 3.14 1.25
N TYR A 61 -3.69 4.07 2.19
CA TYR A 61 -3.12 3.85 3.53
C TYR A 61 -4.16 3.57 4.63
N LEU A 62 -5.42 3.28 4.27
CA LEU A 62 -6.61 3.33 5.14
C LEU A 62 -6.83 4.73 5.73
N ILE A 63 -6.42 5.76 5.00
CA ILE A 63 -6.61 7.18 5.33
C ILE A 63 -7.38 7.80 4.17
N ASN A 64 -8.58 8.30 4.46
CA ASN A 64 -9.48 8.81 3.43
C ASN A 64 -9.08 10.21 2.95
N ALA A 65 -9.70 10.65 1.85
CA ALA A 65 -9.39 11.95 1.24
C ALA A 65 -9.64 13.16 2.16
N ASN A 66 -10.63 13.10 3.07
CA ASN A 66 -10.87 14.19 4.02
C ASN A 66 -9.76 14.27 5.06
N GLU A 67 -9.31 13.13 5.57
CA GLU A 67 -8.19 13.04 6.51
C GLU A 67 -6.89 13.51 5.87
N LEU A 68 -6.61 13.16 4.61
CA LEU A 68 -5.44 13.67 3.88
C LEU A 68 -5.49 15.19 3.68
N ARG A 69 -6.69 15.77 3.50
CA ARG A 69 -6.88 17.23 3.45
C ARG A 69 -6.77 17.89 4.83
N SER A 70 -6.83 17.13 5.93
CA SER A 70 -6.70 17.62 7.30
C SER A 70 -5.77 16.73 8.13
N PRO A 71 -4.46 16.65 7.82
CA PRO A 71 -3.57 15.63 8.39
C PRO A 71 -3.48 15.59 9.92
N ALA A 72 -3.76 16.72 10.59
CA ALA A 72 -3.81 16.80 12.05
C ALA A 72 -4.91 15.92 12.68
N THR A 73 -5.93 15.52 11.92
CA THR A 73 -7.01 14.64 12.40
C THR A 73 -6.70 13.16 12.23
N ILE A 74 -5.60 12.80 11.56
CA ILE A 74 -5.25 11.40 11.29
C ILE A 74 -4.89 10.70 12.60
N LEU A 75 -5.66 9.67 12.94
CA LEU A 75 -5.31 8.74 14.00
C LEU A 75 -4.30 7.73 13.45
N SER A 76 -3.04 7.81 13.87
CA SER A 76 -1.98 6.95 13.32
C SER A 76 -2.29 5.46 13.46
N SER A 77 -3.04 5.05 14.49
CA SER A 77 -3.48 3.67 14.73
C SER A 77 -4.49 3.14 13.71
N SER A 78 -5.11 4.02 12.92
CA SER A 78 -6.02 3.63 11.83
C SER A 78 -5.30 3.38 10.50
N ALA A 79 -4.07 3.87 10.37
CA ALA A 79 -3.30 3.76 9.13
C ALA A 79 -2.70 2.35 8.96
N SER A 80 -2.66 1.86 7.72
CA SER A 80 -2.10 0.55 7.38
C SER A 80 -0.58 0.43 7.58
N TYR A 81 0.10 1.56 7.79
CA TYR A 81 1.51 1.63 8.14
C TYR A 81 1.78 1.73 9.66
N TYR A 82 0.75 1.66 10.51
CA TYR A 82 0.90 1.84 11.95
C TYR A 82 1.94 0.91 12.59
N ASN A 83 1.95 -0.37 12.20
CA ASN A 83 2.92 -1.35 12.71
C ASN A 83 4.38 -0.96 12.38
N MET A 84 4.61 -0.19 11.31
CA MET A 84 5.93 0.36 11.01
C MET A 84 6.29 1.54 11.93
N LEU A 85 5.32 2.41 12.26
CA LEU A 85 5.53 3.50 13.22
C LEU A 85 5.86 2.98 14.61
N GLN A 86 5.17 1.93 15.07
CA GLN A 86 5.42 1.29 16.37
C GLN A 86 6.88 0.84 16.53
N LEU A 87 7.51 0.42 15.44
CA LEU A 87 8.91 -0.04 15.42
C LEU A 87 9.91 1.07 15.11
N ASN A 88 9.45 2.26 14.72
CA ASN A 88 10.26 3.43 14.45
C ASN A 88 9.66 4.65 15.19
N PRO A 89 9.60 4.64 16.54
CA PRO A 89 8.82 5.61 17.33
C PRO A 89 9.30 7.07 17.21
N MET A 90 10.51 7.29 16.68
CA MET A 90 11.04 8.63 16.40
C MET A 90 10.50 9.24 15.10
N VAL A 91 9.78 8.46 14.29
CA VAL A 91 9.23 8.88 13.00
C VAL A 91 7.85 9.51 13.20
N ASN A 92 7.65 10.70 12.63
CA ASN A 92 6.35 11.36 12.66
C ASN A 92 5.29 10.52 11.93
N SER A 93 4.05 10.47 12.44
CA SER A 93 2.97 9.68 11.84
C SER A 93 2.61 10.07 10.40
N THR A 94 2.91 11.31 10.01
CA THR A 94 2.70 11.84 8.65
C THR A 94 3.93 11.68 7.75
N GLN A 95 5.04 11.14 8.27
CA GLN A 95 6.30 10.98 7.53
C GLN A 95 6.10 10.25 6.19
N PHE A 96 5.19 9.28 6.16
CA PHE A 96 5.00 8.41 4.99
C PHE A 96 3.99 8.94 3.96
N LEU A 97 3.36 10.09 4.22
CA LEU A 97 2.30 10.62 3.38
C LEU A 97 2.82 11.64 2.36
N THR A 98 3.39 12.74 2.84
CA THR A 98 3.66 13.93 2.00
C THR A 98 5.06 14.51 2.18
N THR A 99 5.96 13.83 2.90
CA THR A 99 7.34 14.28 3.03
C THR A 99 8.16 13.94 1.78
N ASN A 100 9.36 14.52 1.66
CA ASN A 100 10.30 14.21 0.58
C ASN A 100 10.72 12.73 0.55
N ASN A 101 10.61 12.03 1.69
CA ASN A 101 10.97 10.62 1.83
C ASN A 101 9.75 9.70 1.77
N ALA A 102 8.53 10.23 1.58
CA ALA A 102 7.33 9.43 1.42
C ALA A 102 7.37 8.62 0.12
N PHE A 103 6.82 7.40 0.11
CA PHE A 103 6.84 6.53 -1.05
C PHE A 103 6.19 7.20 -2.28
N GLY A 104 5.05 7.88 -2.11
CA GLY A 104 4.39 8.60 -3.20
C GLY A 104 5.24 9.72 -3.80
N THR A 105 5.98 10.45 -2.97
CA THR A 105 6.93 11.48 -3.42
C THR A 105 8.08 10.87 -4.23
N LEU A 106 8.64 9.77 -3.75
CA LEU A 106 9.74 9.07 -4.42
C LEU A 106 9.33 8.48 -5.78
N MET A 107 8.11 7.97 -5.89
CA MET A 107 7.52 7.53 -7.16
C MET A 107 7.26 8.70 -8.10
N THR A 108 6.73 9.81 -7.58
CA THR A 108 6.49 11.04 -8.37
C THR A 108 7.80 11.59 -8.95
N ASN A 109 8.88 11.60 -8.17
CA ASN A 109 10.21 11.98 -8.64
C ASN A 109 10.76 11.08 -9.76
N ARG A 110 10.22 9.86 -9.90
CA ARG A 110 10.55 8.90 -10.96
C ARG A 110 9.54 8.90 -12.10
N ASN A 111 8.77 9.97 -12.24
CA ASN A 111 7.76 10.20 -13.28
C ASN A 111 6.50 9.33 -13.16
N PHE A 112 6.18 8.87 -11.95
CA PHE A 112 4.90 8.23 -11.63
C PHE A 112 4.13 9.10 -10.63
N PRO A 113 3.27 10.03 -11.10
CA PRO A 113 2.48 10.88 -10.21
C PRO A 113 1.71 10.05 -9.18
N CYS A 114 1.72 10.45 -7.92
CA CYS A 114 1.07 9.73 -6.82
C CYS A 114 0.26 10.66 -5.91
N VAL A 115 -0.83 10.15 -5.35
CA VAL A 115 -1.52 10.77 -4.22
C VAL A 115 -1.68 9.74 -3.07
N PRO A 116 -1.39 10.09 -1.81
CA PRO A 116 -0.67 11.30 -1.37
C PRO A 116 0.82 11.29 -1.77
N SER A 117 1.38 12.49 -1.96
CA SER A 117 2.81 12.79 -2.14
C SER A 117 3.08 14.26 -1.80
N ALA A 118 4.35 14.69 -1.76
CA ALA A 118 4.68 16.11 -1.57
C ALA A 118 4.17 17.00 -2.72
N GLN A 119 4.02 16.45 -3.92
CA GLN A 119 3.54 17.14 -5.11
C GLN A 119 2.00 17.14 -5.22
N ASP A 120 1.35 16.20 -4.55
CA ASP A 120 -0.11 15.98 -4.58
C ASP A 120 -0.55 15.45 -3.21
N ASN A 121 -0.70 16.36 -2.26
CA ASN A 121 -0.86 16.03 -0.84
C ASN A 121 -2.13 15.23 -0.53
N ALA A 122 -3.21 15.50 -1.26
CA ALA A 122 -4.51 14.89 -1.04
C ALA A 122 -5.36 14.99 -2.32
N PRO A 123 -6.30 14.04 -2.55
CA PRO A 123 -7.26 14.18 -3.63
C PRO A 123 -8.04 15.49 -3.50
N ALA A 124 -8.36 16.17 -4.61
CA ALA A 124 -9.24 17.34 -4.56
C ALA A 124 -10.66 16.92 -4.16
N ILE A 125 -11.49 17.88 -3.74
CA ILE A 125 -12.91 17.60 -3.51
C ILE A 125 -13.54 17.15 -4.83
N GLY A 126 -14.16 15.98 -4.84
CA GLY A 126 -14.76 15.36 -6.02
C GLY A 126 -13.81 14.48 -6.85
N ASP A 127 -12.50 14.51 -6.59
CA ASP A 127 -11.59 13.53 -7.19
C ASP A 127 -11.88 12.15 -6.57
N PRO A 128 -12.01 11.09 -7.39
CA PRO A 128 -12.06 9.75 -6.86
C PRO A 128 -10.70 9.36 -6.27
N TYR A 129 -10.75 8.48 -5.28
CA TYR A 129 -9.57 7.98 -4.57
C TYR A 129 -9.97 6.70 -3.82
N PHE A 130 -9.23 5.62 -4.04
CA PHE A 130 -9.35 4.42 -3.20
C PHE A 130 -8.35 4.49 -2.05
N ASP A 131 -8.88 4.53 -0.83
CA ASP A 131 -8.10 4.69 0.41
C ASP A 131 -7.61 3.37 1.02
N GLY A 132 -8.07 2.22 0.52
CA GLY A 132 -7.58 0.89 0.86
C GLY A 132 -8.72 -0.13 1.06
N GLY A 133 -8.51 -1.35 0.60
CA GLY A 133 -9.50 -2.41 0.62
C GLY A 133 -9.43 -3.32 1.85
N PHE A 134 -10.29 -4.35 1.83
CA PHE A 134 -10.37 -5.38 2.87
C PHE A 134 -9.02 -6.08 3.12
N ASN A 135 -8.26 -6.37 2.07
CA ASN A 135 -6.96 -7.02 2.18
C ASN A 135 -5.96 -6.14 2.92
N THR A 136 -5.84 -4.86 2.54
CA THR A 136 -5.02 -3.90 3.26
C THR A 136 -5.45 -3.84 4.73
N GLN A 137 -6.74 -3.66 5.01
CA GLN A 137 -7.28 -3.63 6.37
C GLN A 137 -6.95 -4.89 7.17
N LYS A 138 -7.23 -6.07 6.62
CA LYS A 138 -7.02 -7.37 7.27
C LYS A 138 -5.55 -7.59 7.60
N TYR A 139 -4.68 -7.47 6.59
CA TYR A 139 -3.28 -7.86 6.71
C TYR A 139 -2.40 -6.85 7.42
N THR A 140 -2.85 -5.61 7.63
CA THR A 140 -2.15 -4.63 8.47
C THR A 140 -2.82 -4.39 9.83
N SER A 141 -3.81 -5.22 10.19
CA SER A 141 -4.53 -5.12 11.47
C SER A 141 -3.69 -5.57 12.67
N ALA A 142 -4.25 -5.41 13.87
CA ALA A 142 -3.66 -5.90 15.12
C ALA A 142 -3.44 -7.43 15.14
N SER A 143 -4.16 -8.21 14.31
CA SER A 143 -3.92 -9.65 14.15
C SER A 143 -2.61 -9.97 13.43
N TYR A 144 -2.04 -8.99 12.72
CA TYR A 144 -0.78 -9.10 11.97
C TYR A 144 0.22 -8.02 12.43
N PRO A 145 0.67 -8.03 13.70
CA PRO A 145 1.41 -6.91 14.32
C PRO A 145 2.81 -6.65 13.71
N LYS A 146 3.30 -7.56 12.86
CA LYS A 146 4.59 -7.44 12.15
C LYS A 146 4.41 -7.15 10.66
N VAL A 147 3.19 -6.92 10.20
CA VAL A 147 2.87 -6.64 8.81
C VAL A 147 2.39 -5.19 8.71
N TYR A 148 2.92 -4.47 7.74
CA TYR A 148 2.46 -3.14 7.36
C TYR A 148 2.47 -3.04 5.84
N GLY A 149 1.86 -2.00 5.32
CA GLY A 149 1.89 -1.75 3.89
C GLY A 149 0.72 -0.90 3.45
N TRP A 150 0.32 -1.01 2.19
CA TRP A 150 -0.73 -0.17 1.60
C TRP A 150 -1.24 -0.74 0.29
N GLN A 151 -2.39 -0.22 -0.15
CA GLN A 151 -2.91 -0.44 -1.49
C GLN A 151 -2.27 0.52 -2.48
N ILE A 152 -2.03 0.06 -3.71
CA ILE A 152 -1.65 0.93 -4.83
C ILE A 152 -2.65 0.70 -5.96
N GLU A 153 -3.43 1.72 -6.27
CA GLU A 153 -4.24 1.73 -7.48
C GLU A 153 -3.42 2.31 -8.62
N CYS A 154 -3.13 1.47 -9.61
CA CYS A 154 -2.38 1.88 -10.77
C CYS A 154 -3.29 2.41 -11.88
N ASN A 155 -3.05 3.64 -12.33
CA ASN A 155 -3.69 4.18 -13.52
C ASN A 155 -3.27 3.38 -14.78
N MET A 156 -3.96 3.59 -15.90
CA MET A 156 -3.69 2.80 -17.12
C MET A 156 -2.46 3.33 -17.88
N ILE A 157 -2.51 4.61 -18.25
CA ILE A 157 -1.56 5.24 -19.17
C ILE A 157 -0.19 5.37 -18.51
N GLY A 158 0.86 4.84 -19.15
CA GLY A 158 2.22 4.90 -18.64
C GLY A 158 2.55 3.97 -17.48
N VAL A 159 1.60 3.16 -17.00
CA VAL A 159 1.82 2.17 -15.93
C VAL A 159 1.49 0.75 -16.38
N ARG A 160 0.24 0.51 -16.83
CA ARG A 160 -0.26 -0.84 -17.13
C ARG A 160 -0.52 -1.11 -18.61
N ASP A 161 -0.67 -0.05 -19.40
CA ASP A 161 -1.06 -0.05 -20.82
C ASP A 161 -0.21 -0.93 -21.74
N ASN A 162 1.09 -1.08 -21.47
CA ASN A 162 1.98 -1.94 -22.25
C ASN A 162 3.12 -2.54 -21.41
N GLN A 163 3.87 -3.47 -22.02
CA GLN A 163 4.96 -4.16 -21.35
C GLN A 163 6.09 -3.24 -20.88
N ASN A 164 6.47 -2.25 -21.69
CA ASN A 164 7.54 -1.31 -21.33
C ASN A 164 7.12 -0.43 -20.14
N SER A 165 5.88 0.05 -20.12
CA SER A 165 5.32 0.78 -18.98
C SER A 165 5.37 -0.05 -17.70
N ARG A 166 4.96 -1.33 -17.75
CA ARG A 166 5.01 -2.22 -16.58
C ARG A 166 6.44 -2.46 -16.08
N ILE A 167 7.40 -2.62 -17.00
CA ILE A 167 8.82 -2.76 -16.65
C ILE A 167 9.35 -1.49 -15.99
N ASN A 168 9.03 -0.32 -16.55
CA ASN A 168 9.47 0.97 -15.99
C ASN A 168 8.84 1.25 -14.63
N PHE A 169 7.55 0.92 -14.46
CA PHE A 169 6.86 1.00 -13.18
C PHE A 169 7.51 0.08 -12.14
N ALA A 170 7.81 -1.18 -12.48
CA ALA A 170 8.45 -2.12 -11.57
C ALA A 170 9.86 -1.64 -11.14
N LYS A 171 10.63 -1.05 -12.05
CA LYS A 171 11.94 -0.44 -11.73
C LYS A 171 11.78 0.74 -10.78
N ALA A 172 10.88 1.67 -11.10
CA ALA A 172 10.63 2.84 -10.26
C ALA A 172 10.10 2.46 -8.87
N PHE A 173 9.23 1.45 -8.80
CA PHE A 173 8.75 0.87 -7.55
C PHE A 173 9.91 0.33 -6.71
N LEU A 174 10.76 -0.51 -7.31
CA LEU A 174 11.89 -1.12 -6.60
C LEU A 174 12.86 -0.05 -6.07
N GLU A 175 13.24 0.91 -6.89
CA GLU A 175 14.13 1.99 -6.46
C GLU A 175 13.49 2.84 -5.35
N SER A 176 12.21 3.19 -5.50
CA SER A 176 11.50 4.02 -4.51
C SER A 176 11.31 3.30 -3.18
N ILE A 177 11.00 2.00 -3.19
CA ILE A 177 10.80 1.28 -1.94
C ILE A 177 12.12 1.07 -1.19
N LEU A 178 13.22 0.80 -1.90
CA LEU A 178 14.55 0.70 -1.29
C LEU A 178 14.99 2.03 -0.67
N GLU A 179 14.79 3.14 -1.40
CA GLU A 179 15.08 4.48 -0.89
C GLU A 179 14.19 4.82 0.30
N PHE A 180 12.89 4.54 0.23
CA PHE A 180 11.93 4.71 1.33
C PHE A 180 12.44 4.04 2.61
N TYR A 181 12.85 2.77 2.53
CA TYR A 181 13.41 2.07 3.70
C TYR A 181 14.66 2.73 4.24
N SER A 182 15.61 3.07 3.36
CA SER A 182 16.87 3.69 3.76
C SER A 182 16.70 5.06 4.45
N LYS A 183 15.63 5.78 4.10
CA LYS A 183 15.35 7.14 4.63
C LYS A 183 14.44 7.16 5.85
N ASN A 184 13.62 6.13 6.03
CA ASN A 184 12.54 6.14 7.03
C ASN A 184 12.68 5.06 8.10
N THR A 185 13.60 4.11 7.94
CA THR A 185 13.77 2.99 8.87
C THR A 185 15.25 2.71 9.11
N ASN A 186 15.55 1.97 10.19
CA ASN A 186 16.89 1.41 10.40
C ASN A 186 17.16 0.15 9.55
N MET A 187 16.20 -0.29 8.75
CA MET A 187 16.39 -1.44 7.86
C MET A 187 17.25 -1.02 6.68
N LEU A 188 18.49 -1.52 6.66
CA LEU A 188 19.31 -1.45 5.47
C LEU A 188 18.74 -2.43 4.45
N PRO A 189 18.37 -1.99 3.24
CA PRO A 189 17.95 -2.94 2.21
C PRO A 189 19.12 -3.88 1.91
N THR A 190 19.01 -5.15 2.32
CA THR A 190 20.00 -6.14 1.89
C THR A 190 19.81 -6.29 0.39
N THR A 191 20.87 -6.05 -0.38
CA THR A 191 20.84 -6.05 -1.85
C THR A 191 19.98 -7.19 -2.39
N PHE A 192 18.85 -6.86 -3.01
CA PHE A 192 18.04 -7.84 -3.73
C PHE A 192 18.75 -8.17 -5.05
N GLY A 193 18.98 -9.46 -5.33
CA GLY A 193 19.46 -9.93 -6.64
C GLY A 193 20.97 -10.12 -6.79
N LYS A 194 21.65 -10.67 -5.78
CA LYS A 194 22.83 -11.49 -6.03
C LYS A 194 22.44 -12.96 -6.03
#